data_AF-H1LCZ4-F1
#
_entry.id   AF-H1LCZ4-F1
#
_cell.length_a   1.000
_cell.length_b   1.000
_cell.length_c   1.000
_cell.angle_alpha   90.00
_cell.angle_beta   90.00
_cell.angle_gamma   90.00
#
_symmetry.space_group_name_H-M   'P 1'
#
loop_
_entity.id
_entity.type
_entity.pdbx_description
1 polymer ?
#
loop_
_entity_poly.entity_id
_entity_poly.type
_entity_poly.pdbx_seq_one_letter_code
_entity_poly.pdbx_strand_id
1 'polypeptide(L)'
;MYLVVLWGFLWEASLYLLPLLRVMRNAYSKYDSRSRVWRGKGVWITLTKNVTVVQIKNTVPRYKSHEVAEYTVDKGAYLKLDHWGTDYSWVLNSKPFKSNSHYTYVVKKGDSNHSWFRFGG
;
A
#
# COMPACT_ATOMS: atom_id res chain seq x y z
N MET A 1 -18.28 -29.63 40.85
CA MET A 1 -19.08 -28.63 40.10
C MET A 1 -18.17 -27.51 39.58
N TYR A 2 -17.25 -27.80 38.64
CA TYR A 2 -16.37 -26.78 38.02
C TYR A 2 -15.93 -27.11 36.58
N LEU A 3 -16.42 -28.21 35.98
CA LEU A 3 -15.95 -28.64 34.64
C LEU A 3 -16.77 -28.08 33.47
N VAL A 4 -17.97 -27.54 33.73
CA VAL A 4 -18.90 -27.09 32.67
C VAL A 4 -18.63 -25.64 32.25
N VAL A 5 -17.99 -24.83 33.11
CA VAL A 5 -17.79 -23.39 32.85
C VAL A 5 -16.66 -23.13 31.84
N LEU A 6 -15.65 -24.00 31.75
CA LEU A 6 -14.54 -23.83 30.79
C LEU A 6 -14.94 -24.13 29.34
N TRP A 7 -15.92 -25.01 29.10
CA TRP A 7 -16.34 -25.39 27.75
C TRP A 7 -17.19 -24.32 27.06
N GLY A 8 -18.00 -23.56 27.81
CA GLY A 8 -18.75 -22.42 27.27
C GLY A 8 -17.85 -21.27 26.81
N PHE A 9 -16.79 -20.98 27.56
CA PHE A 9 -15.85 -19.89 27.26
C PHE A 9 -15.00 -20.13 26.00
N LEU A 10 -14.61 -21.38 25.72
CA LEU A 10 -13.84 -21.73 24.53
C LEU A 10 -14.68 -21.70 23.24
N TRP A 11 -15.97 -22.01 23.32
CA TRP A 11 -16.89 -21.94 22.18
C TRP A 11 -17.21 -20.49 21.78
N GLU A 12 -17.50 -19.61 22.76
CA GLU A 12 -17.76 -18.19 22.46
C GLU A 12 -16.53 -17.44 21.94
N ALA A 13 -15.33 -17.73 22.45
CA ALA A 13 -14.11 -17.14 21.91
C ALA A 13 -13.90 -17.45 20.41
N SER A 14 -14.31 -18.64 19.96
CA SER A 14 -14.19 -19.05 18.55
C SER A 14 -15.14 -18.29 17.61
N LEU A 15 -16.33 -17.92 18.10
CA LEU A 15 -17.34 -17.18 17.35
C LEU A 15 -16.89 -15.75 17.02
N TYR A 16 -16.02 -15.16 17.85
CA TYR A 16 -15.44 -13.83 17.61
C TYR A 16 -14.06 -13.88 16.93
N LEU A 17 -13.26 -14.94 17.15
CA LEU A 17 -11.93 -15.04 16.55
C LEU A 17 -11.98 -15.30 15.03
N LEU A 18 -12.88 -16.16 14.57
CA LEU A 18 -12.94 -16.56 13.15
C LEU A 18 -13.34 -15.41 12.20
N PRO A 19 -14.35 -14.57 12.52
CA PRO A 19 -14.64 -13.37 11.74
C PRO A 19 -13.46 -12.40 11.72
N LEU A 20 -12.80 -12.19 12.86
CA LEU A 20 -11.66 -11.28 12.98
C LEU A 20 -10.48 -11.75 12.12
N LEU A 21 -10.13 -13.04 12.20
CA LEU A 21 -9.09 -13.65 11.38
C LEU A 21 -9.42 -13.54 9.89
N ARG A 22 -10.69 -13.69 9.51
CA ARG A 22 -11.14 -13.56 8.11
C ARG A 22 -11.01 -12.13 7.60
N VAL A 23 -11.35 -11.13 8.42
CA VAL A 23 -11.17 -9.71 8.10
C VAL A 23 -9.68 -9.38 7.95
N MET A 24 -8.82 -9.86 8.87
CA MET A 24 -7.38 -9.62 8.82
C MET A 24 -6.71 -10.25 7.59
N ARG A 25 -7.06 -11.49 7.23
CA ARG A 25 -6.53 -12.14 6.01
C ARG A 25 -6.96 -11.40 4.73
N ASN A 26 -8.20 -10.93 4.68
CA ASN A 26 -8.71 -10.17 3.53
C ASN A 26 -8.08 -8.77 3.43
N ALA A 27 -7.79 -8.13 4.56
CA ALA A 27 -7.08 -6.85 4.57
C ALA A 27 -5.65 -7.03 4.06
N TYR A 28 -4.90 -8.00 4.57
CA TYR A 28 -3.53 -8.29 4.13
C TYR A 28 -3.45 -8.60 2.62
N SER A 29 -4.41 -9.39 2.11
CA SER A 29 -4.55 -9.71 0.68
C SER A 29 -4.74 -8.50 -0.24
N LYS A 30 -5.34 -7.39 0.24
CA LYS A 30 -5.50 -6.17 -0.56
C LYS A 30 -4.21 -5.38 -0.71
N TYR A 31 -3.34 -5.45 0.29
CA TYR A 31 -2.06 -4.75 0.29
C TYR A 31 -0.93 -5.54 -0.40
N ASP A 32 -1.16 -6.82 -0.68
CA ASP A 32 -0.25 -7.66 -1.49
C ASP A 32 -0.10 -7.07 -2.90
N SER A 33 1.14 -6.97 -3.38
CA SER A 33 1.47 -6.44 -4.71
C SER A 33 0.87 -7.23 -5.87
N ARG A 34 0.60 -8.52 -5.67
CA ARG A 34 -0.03 -9.43 -6.64
C ARG A 34 -1.56 -9.34 -6.59
N SER A 35 -2.11 -8.59 -5.64
CA SER A 35 -3.54 -8.40 -5.51
C SER A 35 -4.14 -7.82 -6.79
N ARG A 36 -5.33 -8.31 -7.14
CA ARG A 36 -6.05 -7.84 -8.33
C ARG A 36 -6.38 -6.35 -8.27
N VAL A 37 -6.40 -5.75 -7.06
CA VAL A 37 -6.65 -4.32 -6.86
C VAL A 37 -5.61 -3.44 -7.59
N TRP A 38 -4.39 -3.94 -7.77
CA TRP A 38 -3.30 -3.22 -8.42
C TRP A 38 -3.24 -3.44 -9.94
N ARG A 39 -4.08 -4.32 -10.50
CA ARG A 39 -4.06 -4.63 -11.94
C ARG A 39 -4.74 -3.52 -12.74
N GLY A 40 -3.93 -2.64 -13.33
CA GLY A 40 -4.23 -1.97 -14.60
C GLY A 40 -4.75 -0.53 -14.54
N LYS A 41 -5.13 0.02 -13.38
CA LYS A 41 -5.64 1.41 -13.31
C LYS A 41 -5.25 2.22 -12.09
N GLY A 42 -4.47 1.69 -11.16
CA GLY A 42 -4.15 2.36 -9.90
C GLY A 42 -5.34 2.52 -8.97
N VAL A 43 -5.06 2.74 -7.70
CA VAL A 43 -6.07 2.88 -6.64
C VAL A 43 -5.89 4.22 -5.97
N TRP A 44 -7.01 4.88 -5.65
CA TRP A 44 -6.96 6.09 -4.86
C TRP A 44 -6.72 5.78 -3.39
N ILE A 45 -5.79 6.53 -2.80
CA ILE A 45 -5.35 6.36 -1.41
C ILE A 45 -5.26 7.71 -0.72
N THR A 46 -5.41 7.68 0.60
CA THR A 46 -5.12 8.82 1.49
C THR A 46 -3.90 8.50 2.33
N LEU A 47 -2.94 9.43 2.38
CA LEU A 47 -1.76 9.29 3.22
C LEU A 47 -2.11 9.38 4.71
N THR A 48 -1.60 8.44 5.50
CA THR A 48 -1.80 8.40 6.96
C THR A 48 -0.66 9.05 7.74
N LYS A 49 0.48 9.28 7.08
CA LYS A 49 1.66 10.02 7.56
C LYS A 49 2.33 10.77 6.41
N ASN A 50 3.30 11.61 6.73
CA ASN A 50 4.14 12.24 5.72
C ASN A 50 5.01 11.17 5.03
N VAL A 51 5.17 11.27 3.71
CA VAL A 51 5.98 10.32 2.91
C VAL A 51 6.92 11.08 1.98
N THR A 52 8.06 10.46 1.68
CA THR A 52 8.99 10.99 0.70
C THR A 52 8.73 10.36 -0.66
N VAL A 53 8.53 11.19 -1.67
CA VAL A 53 8.38 10.80 -3.07
C VAL A 53 9.65 11.18 -3.83
N VAL A 54 10.22 10.22 -4.54
CA VAL A 54 11.39 10.39 -5.38
C VAL A 54 10.93 10.54 -6.83
N GLN A 55 11.47 11.55 -7.52
CA GLN A 55 11.35 11.68 -8.97
C GLN A 55 12.57 11.04 -9.63
N ILE A 56 12.31 10.03 -10.45
CA ILE A 56 13.29 9.32 -11.26
C ILE A 56 13.20 9.84 -12.69
N LYS A 57 14.33 10.24 -13.27
CA LYS A 57 14.44 10.54 -14.70
C LYS A 57 14.65 9.25 -15.49
N ASN A 58 13.67 8.91 -16.32
CA ASN A 58 13.71 7.73 -17.15
C ASN A 58 14.70 7.94 -18.29
N THR A 59 15.66 7.01 -18.40
CA THR A 59 16.69 7.03 -19.45
C THR A 59 16.60 5.75 -20.28
N VAL A 60 17.02 5.80 -21.54
CA VAL A 60 17.21 4.60 -22.36
C VAL A 60 18.71 4.32 -22.48
N PRO A 61 19.21 3.15 -22.04
CA PRO A 61 18.48 2.02 -21.45
C PRO A 61 18.02 2.27 -20.00
N ARG A 62 16.90 1.60 -19.60
CA ARG A 62 16.16 1.87 -18.35
C ARG A 62 17.00 1.76 -17.08
N TYR A 63 18.01 0.89 -17.04
CA TYR A 63 18.88 0.72 -15.88
C TYR A 63 19.76 1.96 -15.59
N LYS A 64 19.86 2.91 -16.52
CA LYS A 64 20.56 4.20 -16.33
C LYS A 64 19.67 5.31 -15.75
N SER A 65 18.40 5.00 -15.49
CA SER A 65 17.50 5.94 -14.83
C SER A 65 18.03 6.27 -13.43
N HIS A 66 17.92 7.52 -13.03
CA HIS A 66 18.47 8.02 -11.77
C HIS A 66 17.51 9.02 -11.11
N GLU A 67 17.64 9.17 -9.81
CA GLU A 67 16.89 10.13 -9.01
C GLU A 67 17.33 11.55 -9.37
N VAL A 68 16.36 12.46 -9.51
CA VAL A 68 16.62 13.87 -9.86
C VAL A 68 15.99 14.86 -8.88
N ALA A 69 15.01 14.43 -8.08
CA ALA A 69 14.40 15.24 -7.03
C ALA A 69 13.73 14.38 -5.96
N GLU A 70 13.55 14.96 -4.77
CA GLU A 70 12.75 14.41 -3.68
C GLU A 70 11.69 15.42 -3.22
N TYR A 71 10.52 14.93 -2.85
CA TYR A 71 9.39 15.71 -2.38
C TYR A 71 8.83 15.09 -1.11
N THR A 72 8.59 15.92 -0.09
CA THR A 72 7.77 15.50 1.06
C THR A 72 6.31 15.74 0.74
N VAL A 73 5.50 14.70 0.88
CA VAL A 73 4.04 14.79 0.74
C VAL A 73 3.42 14.63 2.11
N ASP A 74 2.60 15.59 2.49
CA ASP A 74 1.99 15.64 3.80
C ASP A 74 0.88 14.61 3.98
N LYS A 75 0.72 14.16 5.23
CA LYS A 75 -0.42 13.37 5.68
C LYS A 75 -1.74 13.99 5.20
N GLY A 76 -2.66 13.14 4.76
CA GLY A 76 -3.98 13.54 4.26
C GLY A 76 -4.02 13.80 2.75
N ALA A 77 -2.89 13.81 2.05
CA ALA A 77 -2.91 13.92 0.60
C ALA A 77 -3.67 12.74 -0.05
N TYR A 78 -4.52 13.06 -1.02
CA TYR A 78 -5.31 12.10 -1.78
C TYR A 78 -4.70 11.88 -3.15
N LEU A 79 -4.13 10.71 -3.37
CA LEU A 79 -3.30 10.41 -4.54
C LEU A 79 -3.70 9.11 -5.19
N LYS A 80 -3.35 8.97 -6.46
CA LYS A 80 -3.54 7.73 -7.21
C LYS A 80 -2.25 6.93 -7.22
N LEU A 81 -2.32 5.72 -6.69
CA LEU A 81 -1.19 4.85 -6.45
C LEU A 81 -1.30 3.58 -7.30
N ASP A 82 -0.20 3.22 -7.94
CA ASP A 82 -0.03 1.99 -8.69
C ASP A 82 1.09 1.15 -8.08
N HIS A 83 1.04 -0.16 -8.31
CA HIS A 83 2.11 -1.07 -7.93
C HIS A 83 2.64 -1.76 -9.18
N TRP A 84 3.82 -1.37 -9.65
CA TRP A 84 4.39 -1.84 -10.92
C TRP A 84 5.44 -2.94 -10.69
N GLY A 85 4.99 -4.21 -10.71
CA GLY A 85 5.87 -5.38 -10.83
C GLY A 85 6.71 -5.73 -9.59
N THR A 86 7.64 -6.68 -9.78
CA THR A 86 8.35 -7.44 -8.73
C THR A 86 9.38 -6.67 -7.90
N ASP A 87 9.69 -5.41 -8.26
CA ASP A 87 10.67 -4.58 -7.54
C ASP A 87 10.05 -3.53 -6.59
N TYR A 88 8.76 -3.68 -6.26
CA TYR A 88 8.07 -3.04 -5.10
C TYR A 88 7.95 -1.51 -5.08
N SER A 89 8.08 -0.85 -6.23
CA SER A 89 7.88 0.61 -6.27
C SER A 89 6.39 0.96 -6.27
N TRP A 90 5.97 1.62 -5.19
CA TRP A 90 4.73 2.36 -5.07
C TRP A 90 4.77 3.60 -5.98
N VAL A 91 4.16 3.51 -7.17
CA VAL A 91 4.23 4.54 -8.21
C VAL A 91 3.03 5.47 -8.13
N LEU A 92 3.26 6.78 -8.17
CA LEU A 92 2.19 7.77 -8.20
C LEU A 92 1.80 8.14 -9.64
N ASN A 93 0.48 8.26 -9.87
CA ASN A 93 -0.13 8.51 -11.18
C ASN A 93 -1.27 9.54 -11.15
N SER A 94 -1.27 10.45 -10.18
CA SER A 94 -2.15 11.62 -10.10
C SER A 94 -1.35 12.91 -10.03
N LYS A 95 -1.96 14.05 -10.33
CA LYS A 95 -1.31 15.34 -10.05
C LYS A 95 -1.05 15.47 -8.53
N PRO A 96 0.07 16.11 -8.12
CA PRO A 96 1.13 16.66 -8.98
C PRO A 96 2.11 15.60 -9.53
N PHE A 97 2.12 14.39 -8.96
CA PHE A 97 3.06 13.30 -9.25
C PHE A 97 2.56 12.37 -10.38
N LYS A 98 2.51 12.87 -11.62
CA LYS A 98 2.05 12.10 -12.79
C LYS A 98 3.22 11.43 -13.52
N SER A 99 3.39 10.12 -13.34
CA SER A 99 4.43 9.36 -14.05
C SER A 99 4.16 9.25 -15.56
N ASN A 100 5.22 9.28 -16.37
CA ASN A 100 5.20 9.21 -17.83
C ASN A 100 6.51 8.63 -18.39
N SER A 101 6.75 8.77 -19.70
CA SER A 101 7.97 8.27 -20.38
C SER A 101 9.27 8.94 -19.92
N HIS A 102 9.21 10.17 -19.40
CA HIS A 102 10.39 10.95 -18.99
C HIS A 102 10.64 10.89 -17.48
N TYR A 103 9.59 10.83 -16.67
CA TYR A 103 9.69 10.84 -15.22
C TYR A 103 8.80 9.80 -14.57
N THR A 104 9.32 9.13 -13.54
CA THR A 104 8.56 8.23 -12.68
C THR A 104 8.63 8.71 -11.23
N TYR A 105 7.48 8.78 -10.58
CA TYR A 105 7.37 9.21 -9.18
C TYR A 105 7.11 8.00 -8.31
N VAL A 106 8.02 7.70 -7.39
CA VAL A 106 7.93 6.54 -6.51
C VAL A 106 7.98 6.98 -5.05
N VAL A 107 7.24 6.30 -4.18
CA VAL A 107 7.45 6.43 -2.74
C VAL A 107 8.80 5.80 -2.39
N LYS A 108 9.63 6.52 -1.62
CA LYS A 108 10.98 6.09 -1.25
C LYS A 108 10.92 4.73 -0.53
N LYS A 109 11.83 3.83 -0.90
CA LYS A 109 11.83 2.38 -0.56
C LYS A 109 11.74 2.06 0.95
N GLY A 110 12.10 3.00 1.82
CA GLY A 110 11.96 2.87 3.29
C GLY A 110 10.53 2.62 3.77
N ASP A 111 9.53 2.88 2.92
CA ASP A 111 8.11 2.67 3.18
C ASP A 111 7.55 1.45 2.42
N SER A 112 8.29 0.34 2.39
CA SER A 112 7.87 -0.90 1.72
C SER A 112 6.69 -1.61 2.41
N ASN A 113 6.27 -1.15 3.60
CA ASN A 113 5.01 -1.58 4.21
C ASN A 113 3.84 -0.72 3.72
N HIS A 114 2.61 -1.16 3.92
CA HIS A 114 1.41 -0.41 3.51
C HIS A 114 0.85 0.51 4.62
N SER A 115 1.60 0.77 5.70
CA SER A 115 1.06 1.48 6.88
C SER A 115 0.94 2.99 6.66
N TRP A 116 1.54 3.51 5.60
CA TRP A 116 1.57 4.92 5.25
C TRP A 116 0.35 5.40 4.44
N PHE A 117 -0.56 4.51 4.09
CA PHE A 117 -1.79 4.87 3.40
C PHE A 117 -2.98 3.99 3.77
N ARG A 118 -4.17 4.49 3.43
CA ARG A 118 -5.41 3.73 3.38
C ARG A 118 -6.08 3.90 2.03
N PHE A 119 -6.87 2.92 1.62
CA PHE A 119 -7.70 3.02 0.42
C PHE A 119 -8.81 4.05 0.61
N GLY A 120 -9.03 4.92 -0.37
CA GLY A 120 -10.07 5.95 -0.32
C GLY A 120 -9.81 7.09 0.67
N GLY A 121 -10.79 7.99 0.78
CA GLY A 121 -10.87 9.10 1.73
C GLY A 121 -11.57 8.73 3.03
#